data_AF-A0A381Q805-F1
#
_entry.id   AF-A0A381Q805-F1
#
_cell.length_a   1.000
_cell.length_b   1.000
_cell.length_c   1.000
_cell.angle_alpha   90.00
_cell.angle_beta   90.00
_cell.angle_gamma   90.00
#
_symmetry.space_group_name_H-M   'P 1'
#
loop_
_entity.id
_entity.type
_entity.pdbx_description
1 polymer ?
#
loop_
_entity_poly.entity_id
_entity_poly.type
_entity_poly.pdbx_seq_one_letter_code
_entity_poly.pdbx_strand_id
1 'polypeptide(L)'
;MSAASFPFWQSTDPDDFPKVAMETKGDQCVAPADYMRKNHMQLLETWRDSVVRDGDRFHIMPDGSIVEKSLTKTCLGCHVSKEKFCEECHTYASVKPYCWECHVIPKSGGHTELSVIESGRDSQQKLLKNLLARNQQFADNNQQLLGVNSD
;
A
#
# COMPACT_ATOMS: atom_id res chain seq x y z
N MET A 1 11.22 -21.20 46.97
CA MET A 1 10.65 -20.56 45.76
C MET A 1 11.57 -20.92 44.61
N SER A 2 11.20 -21.91 43.79
CA SER A 2 12.03 -22.35 42.67
C SER A 2 11.81 -21.40 41.49
N ALA A 3 12.84 -20.66 41.10
CA ALA A 3 12.82 -19.87 39.89
C ALA A 3 13.05 -20.80 38.69
N ALA A 4 12.02 -20.98 37.85
CA ALA A 4 12.20 -21.63 36.56
C ALA A 4 12.98 -20.68 35.65
N SER A 5 14.18 -21.08 35.23
CA SER A 5 14.98 -20.39 34.23
C SER A 5 14.55 -20.92 32.86
N PHE A 6 13.71 -20.17 32.16
CA PHE A 6 13.33 -20.52 30.80
C PHE A 6 14.53 -20.28 29.87
N PRO A 7 14.85 -21.24 28.98
CA PRO A 7 15.97 -21.10 28.07
C PRO A 7 15.70 -19.98 27.06
N PHE A 8 16.67 -19.08 26.91
CA PHE A 8 16.57 -17.93 26.00
C PHE A 8 16.44 -18.30 24.51
N TRP A 9 16.63 -19.58 24.17
CA TRP A 9 16.48 -20.09 22.80
C TRP A 9 15.08 -20.62 22.48
N GLN A 10 14.17 -20.71 23.46
CA GLN A 10 12.76 -20.98 23.15
C GLN A 10 12.20 -19.77 22.40
N SER A 11 12.19 -19.89 21.07
CA SER A 11 11.63 -18.88 20.16
C SER A 11 10.15 -18.67 20.48
N THR A 12 9.77 -17.39 20.49
CA THR A 12 8.39 -16.91 20.58
C THR A 12 7.49 -17.64 19.58
N ASP A 13 6.31 -18.04 20.03
CA ASP A 13 5.34 -18.80 19.24
C ASP A 13 5.01 -18.10 17.90
N PRO A 14 4.80 -18.86 16.81
CA PRO A 14 4.46 -18.33 15.48
C PRO A 14 3.12 -17.59 15.42
N ASP A 15 2.34 -17.58 16.51
CA ASP A 15 1.05 -16.88 16.61
C ASP A 15 1.19 -15.36 16.70
N ASP A 16 2.38 -14.83 16.94
CA ASP A 16 2.61 -13.38 17.09
C ASP A 16 2.91 -12.67 15.75
N PHE A 17 2.91 -13.39 14.63
CA PHE A 17 3.08 -12.77 13.31
C PHE A 17 1.80 -12.01 12.90
N PRO A 18 1.95 -10.80 12.31
CA PRO A 18 0.80 -10.05 11.85
C PRO A 18 0.03 -10.84 10.78
N LYS A 19 -1.29 -10.95 10.99
CA LYS A 19 -2.21 -11.56 10.02
C LYS A 19 -2.51 -10.55 8.93
N VAL A 20 -1.68 -10.56 7.90
CA VAL A 20 -1.82 -9.63 6.78
C VAL A 20 -3.02 -10.00 5.92
N ALA A 21 -3.83 -9.00 5.55
CA ALA A 21 -4.94 -9.19 4.61
C ALA A 21 -4.37 -9.53 3.21
N MET A 22 -4.53 -10.78 2.78
CA MET A 22 -4.17 -11.20 1.42
C MET A 22 -5.28 -10.86 0.43
N GLU A 23 -5.54 -9.57 0.23
CA GLU A 23 -6.30 -9.10 -0.94
C GLU A 23 -5.38 -9.11 -2.16
N THR A 24 -4.90 -10.29 -2.56
CA THR A 24 -4.01 -10.44 -3.71
C THR A 24 -4.82 -10.63 -4.98
N LYS A 25 -4.49 -9.90 -6.05
CA LYS A 25 -5.17 -9.99 -7.35
C LYS A 25 -4.69 -11.14 -8.25
N GLY A 26 -3.87 -12.08 -7.75
CA GLY A 26 -3.25 -13.13 -8.56
C GLY A 26 -3.14 -14.47 -7.86
N ASP A 27 -3.09 -15.54 -8.66
CA ASP A 27 -3.07 -16.94 -8.21
C ASP A 27 -1.65 -17.45 -7.90
N GLN A 28 -0.62 -16.77 -8.41
CA GLN A 28 0.78 -17.14 -8.24
C GLN A 28 1.63 -15.98 -7.72
N CYS A 29 2.39 -16.29 -6.67
CA CYS A 29 3.33 -15.38 -6.03
C CYS A 29 4.71 -15.46 -6.71
N VAL A 30 5.47 -14.37 -6.63
CA VAL A 30 6.88 -14.33 -7.06
C VAL A 30 7.74 -15.40 -6.40
N ALA A 31 7.38 -15.82 -5.19
CA ALA A 31 7.98 -16.95 -4.47
C ALA A 31 6.97 -17.51 -3.45
N PRO A 32 7.19 -18.74 -2.93
CA PRO A 32 6.34 -19.32 -1.89
C PRO A 32 6.23 -18.41 -0.65
N ALA A 33 5.08 -18.42 0.01
CA ALA A 33 4.81 -17.54 1.15
C ALA A 33 5.84 -17.71 2.29
N ASP A 34 6.27 -18.94 2.57
CA ASP A 34 7.27 -19.22 3.61
C ASP A 34 8.66 -18.68 3.26
N TYR A 35 9.00 -18.66 1.97
CA TYR A 35 10.22 -18.02 1.49
C TYR A 35 10.11 -16.51 1.65
N MET A 36 8.98 -15.92 1.26
CA MET A 36 8.77 -14.47 1.37
C MET A 36 8.85 -14.00 2.82
N ARG A 37 8.23 -14.68 3.78
CA ARG A 37 8.32 -14.30 5.21
C ARG A 37 9.77 -14.23 5.73
N LYS A 38 10.64 -15.11 5.24
CA LYS A 38 12.05 -15.20 5.69
C LYS A 38 12.99 -14.27 4.90
N ASN A 39 12.72 -14.10 3.60
CA ASN A 39 13.69 -13.54 2.65
C ASN A 39 13.16 -12.32 1.88
N HIS A 40 11.97 -11.80 2.19
CA HIS A 40 11.34 -10.69 1.46
C HIS A 40 12.29 -9.52 1.24
N MET A 41 12.95 -9.05 2.30
CA MET A 41 13.84 -7.89 2.21
C MET A 41 15.13 -8.18 1.44
N GLN A 42 15.70 -9.38 1.58
CA GLN A 42 16.89 -9.79 0.82
C GLN A 42 16.59 -9.87 -0.68
N LEU A 43 15.40 -10.38 -1.04
CA LEU A 43 14.93 -10.41 -2.42
C LEU A 43 14.78 -8.99 -2.99
N LEU A 44 14.16 -8.08 -2.23
CA LEU A 44 14.00 -6.68 -2.67
C LEU A 44 15.34 -5.96 -2.82
N GLU A 45 16.29 -6.18 -1.92
CA GLU A 45 17.63 -5.60 -2.00
C GLU A 45 18.38 -6.12 -3.23
N THR A 46 18.34 -7.44 -3.46
CA THR A 46 18.95 -8.08 -4.64
C THR A 46 18.34 -7.54 -5.93
N TRP A 47 17.02 -7.39 -5.98
CA TRP A 47 16.34 -6.83 -7.15
C TRP A 47 16.69 -5.36 -7.37
N ARG A 48 16.79 -4.57 -6.30
CA ARG A 48 17.23 -3.17 -6.38
C ARG A 48 18.62 -3.09 -7.00
N ASP A 49 19.58 -3.86 -6.48
CA ASP A 49 20.95 -3.82 -7.00
C ASP A 49 21.03 -4.35 -8.43
N SER A 50 20.35 -5.46 -8.76
CA SER A 50 20.39 -6.00 -10.13
C SER A 50 19.81 -5.02 -11.16
N VAL A 51 18.73 -4.32 -10.81
CA VAL A 51 18.09 -3.35 -11.71
C VAL A 51 18.93 -2.08 -11.86
N VAL A 52 19.46 -1.56 -10.75
CA VAL A 52 20.17 -0.27 -10.72
C VAL A 52 21.60 -0.39 -11.23
N ARG A 53 22.30 -1.48 -10.88
CA ARG A 53 23.73 -1.66 -11.19
C ARG A 53 23.95 -2.47 -12.46
N ASP A 54 23.20 -3.55 -12.62
CA ASP A 54 23.46 -4.53 -13.68
C ASP A 54 22.49 -4.39 -14.88
N GLY A 55 21.42 -3.61 -14.71
CA GLY A 55 20.37 -3.45 -15.72
C GLY A 55 19.48 -4.70 -15.91
N ASP A 56 19.59 -5.69 -15.02
CA ASP A 56 18.78 -6.91 -15.06
C ASP A 56 17.39 -6.66 -14.45
N ARG A 57 16.40 -6.56 -15.34
CA ARG A 57 15.03 -6.10 -15.04
C ARG A 57 13.98 -7.19 -14.95
N PHE A 58 14.30 -8.45 -15.21
CA PHE A 58 13.28 -9.50 -15.33
C PHE A 58 13.52 -10.66 -14.38
N HIS A 59 12.45 -11.23 -13.85
CA HIS A 59 12.48 -12.39 -12.96
C HIS A 59 11.55 -13.48 -13.49
N ILE A 60 12.01 -14.73 -13.41
CA ILE A 60 11.23 -15.91 -13.80
C ILE A 60 10.50 -16.42 -12.57
N MET A 61 9.17 -16.42 -12.63
CA MET A 61 8.29 -16.93 -11.59
C MET A 61 8.32 -18.46 -11.52
N PRO A 62 7.83 -19.07 -10.42
CA PRO A 62 7.80 -20.53 -10.26
C PRO A 62 7.03 -21.29 -11.35
N ASP A 63 6.11 -20.61 -12.03
CA ASP A 63 5.29 -21.12 -13.13
C ASP A 63 5.93 -20.96 -14.51
N GLY A 64 7.11 -20.35 -14.57
CA GLY A 64 7.83 -20.03 -15.79
C GLY A 64 7.43 -18.70 -16.44
N SER A 65 6.44 -17.97 -15.90
CA SER A 65 6.10 -16.64 -16.38
C SER A 65 7.19 -15.63 -16.02
N ILE A 66 7.29 -14.54 -16.79
CA ILE A 66 8.31 -13.50 -16.59
C ILE A 66 7.64 -12.25 -16.06
N VAL A 67 8.18 -11.71 -14.97
CA VAL A 67 7.75 -10.43 -14.37
C VAL A 67 8.89 -9.43 -14.31
N GLU A 68 8.55 -8.15 -14.34
CA GLU A 68 9.53 -7.09 -14.13
C GLU A 68 9.94 -7.04 -12.65
N LYS A 69 11.22 -6.83 -12.37
CA LYS A 69 11.72 -6.56 -11.01
C LYS A 69 11.35 -5.14 -10.59
N SER A 70 10.05 -4.93 -10.31
CA SER A 70 9.48 -3.62 -10.07
C SER A 70 8.53 -3.62 -8.89
N LEU A 71 8.80 -2.72 -7.93
CA LEU A 71 7.95 -2.54 -6.76
C LEU A 71 6.53 -2.10 -7.15
N THR A 72 6.40 -1.18 -8.11
CA THR A 72 5.10 -0.61 -8.50
C THR A 72 4.33 -1.46 -9.50
N LYS A 73 5.03 -2.14 -10.42
CA LYS A 73 4.38 -2.94 -11.47
C LYS A 73 4.08 -4.37 -11.02
N THR A 74 4.94 -4.95 -10.20
CA THR A 74 4.85 -6.36 -9.81
C THR A 74 4.31 -6.50 -8.39
N CYS A 75 5.03 -5.98 -7.39
CA CYS A 75 4.63 -6.16 -5.98
C CYS A 75 3.32 -5.42 -5.67
N LEU A 76 3.24 -4.11 -5.94
CA LEU A 76 2.04 -3.30 -5.71
C LEU A 76 0.94 -3.53 -6.76
N GLY A 77 1.23 -4.27 -7.84
CA GLY A 77 0.21 -4.75 -8.77
C GLY A 77 -0.76 -5.72 -8.10
N CYS A 78 -0.24 -6.55 -7.19
CA CYS A 78 -1.03 -7.51 -6.41
C CYS A 78 -1.25 -7.05 -4.95
N HIS A 79 -0.27 -6.41 -4.32
CA HIS A 79 -0.35 -5.85 -2.95
C HIS A 79 -0.86 -4.40 -3.00
N VAL A 80 -2.15 -4.26 -3.25
CA VAL A 80 -2.79 -2.99 -3.59
C VAL A 80 -2.77 -1.93 -2.48
N SER A 81 -2.61 -2.33 -1.23
CA SER A 81 -2.57 -1.41 -0.09
C SER A 81 -1.25 -1.55 0.66
N LYS A 82 -0.43 -0.51 0.59
CA LYS A 82 0.79 -0.41 1.39
C LYS A 82 0.47 -0.46 2.89
N GLU A 83 -0.56 0.28 3.31
CA GLU A 83 -0.97 0.36 4.72
C GLU A 83 -1.42 -0.99 5.27
N LYS A 84 -2.28 -1.70 4.53
CA LYS A 84 -2.82 -3.00 4.99
C LYS A 84 -1.89 -4.19 4.77
N PHE A 85 -0.80 -4.02 4.01
CA PHE A 85 0.10 -5.12 3.67
C PHE A 85 1.55 -4.88 4.10
N CYS A 86 2.18 -3.81 3.62
CA CYS A 86 3.58 -3.54 3.90
C CYS A 86 3.81 -3.04 5.33
N GLU A 87 2.94 -2.13 5.82
CA GLU A 87 3.13 -1.50 7.12
C GLU A 87 2.84 -2.44 8.30
N GLU A 88 2.00 -3.47 8.12
CA GLU A 88 1.75 -4.50 9.15
C GLU A 88 3.06 -5.17 9.61
N CYS A 89 3.85 -5.66 8.66
CA CYS A 89 5.13 -6.31 8.95
C CYS A 89 6.21 -5.31 9.39
N HIS A 90 6.26 -4.11 8.81
CA HIS A 90 7.30 -3.13 9.13
C HIS A 90 7.07 -2.47 10.50
N THR A 91 5.81 -2.25 10.87
CA THR A 91 5.43 -1.81 12.21
C THR A 91 5.75 -2.89 13.23
N TYR A 92 5.36 -4.14 12.96
CA TYR A 92 5.70 -5.28 13.82
C TYR A 92 7.22 -5.40 14.04
N ALA A 93 8.00 -5.33 12.96
CA ALA A 93 9.46 -5.39 13.03
C ALA A 93 10.12 -4.09 13.52
N SER A 94 9.35 -3.02 13.76
CA SER A 94 9.83 -1.69 14.15
C SER A 94 10.88 -1.12 13.19
N VAL A 95 10.74 -1.38 11.88
CA VAL A 95 11.66 -0.91 10.84
C VAL A 95 11.01 0.15 9.95
N LYS A 96 11.83 1.09 9.46
CA LYS A 96 11.42 2.11 8.49
C LYS A 96 12.22 1.94 7.20
N PRO A 97 11.64 1.34 6.15
CA PRO A 97 12.35 1.18 4.88
C PRO A 97 12.57 2.53 4.20
N TYR A 98 13.78 2.74 3.69
CA TYR A 98 14.18 3.93 2.95
C TYR A 98 13.86 3.83 1.45
N CYS A 99 13.26 2.73 0.98
CA CYS A 99 12.89 2.55 -0.43
C CYS A 99 12.06 3.73 -0.97
N TRP A 100 11.23 4.33 -0.09
CA TRP A 100 10.35 5.45 -0.42
C TRP A 100 11.05 6.80 -0.50
N GLU A 101 12.32 6.90 -0.11
CA GLU A 101 13.12 8.10 -0.36
C GLU A 101 13.34 8.31 -1.87
N CYS A 102 13.28 7.22 -2.65
CA CYS A 102 13.36 7.26 -4.11
C CYS A 102 12.08 6.79 -4.82
N HIS A 103 11.31 5.87 -4.23
CA HIS A 103 10.09 5.33 -4.85
C HIS A 103 8.84 6.13 -4.48
N VAL A 104 8.08 6.56 -5.48
CA VAL A 104 6.76 7.19 -5.30
C VAL A 104 5.69 6.12 -5.12
N ILE A 105 4.93 6.20 -4.03
CA ILE A 105 3.79 5.31 -3.76
C ILE A 105 2.61 5.75 -4.65
N PRO A 106 2.09 4.89 -5.53
CA PRO A 106 0.88 5.19 -6.28
C PRO A 106 -0.32 5.28 -5.33
N LYS A 107 -1.14 6.34 -5.46
CA LYS A 107 -2.31 6.59 -4.58
C LYS A 107 -3.43 5.54 -4.74
N SER A 108 -3.39 4.76 -5.82
CA SER A 108 -4.19 3.58 -6.07
C SER A 108 -3.37 2.65 -6.96
N GLY A 109 -3.41 1.34 -6.71
CA GLY A 109 -2.53 0.36 -7.36
C GLY A 109 -2.53 0.47 -8.89
N GLY A 110 -1.36 0.78 -9.46
CA GLY A 110 -1.11 0.74 -10.90
C GLY A 110 -0.84 2.10 -11.56
N HIS A 111 0.29 2.16 -12.24
CA HIS A 111 0.82 3.24 -13.10
C HIS A 111 0.03 3.41 -14.41
N THR A 112 -1.25 3.06 -14.47
CA THR A 112 -2.05 3.24 -15.68
C THR A 112 -2.43 4.72 -15.81
N GLU A 113 -2.42 5.23 -17.04
CA GLU A 113 -2.90 6.58 -17.39
C GLU A 113 -4.31 6.87 -16.82
N LEU A 114 -5.09 5.80 -16.60
CA LEU A 114 -6.41 5.84 -15.98
C LEU A 114 -6.40 6.25 -14.50
N SER A 115 -5.38 5.90 -13.70
CA SER A 115 -5.35 6.26 -12.27
C SER A 115 -5.12 7.76 -12.04
N VAL A 116 -4.42 8.44 -12.96
CA VAL A 116 -4.30 9.90 -12.99
C VAL A 116 -5.65 10.55 -13.31
N ILE A 117 -6.38 9.99 -14.27
CA ILE A 117 -7.71 10.48 -14.66
C ILE A 117 -8.73 10.26 -13.52
N GLU A 118 -8.67 9.13 -12.81
CA GLU A 118 -9.49 8.86 -11.62
C GLU A 118 -9.20 9.83 -10.48
N SER A 119 -7.92 10.03 -10.14
CA SER A 119 -7.54 11.02 -9.14
C SER A 119 -7.96 12.45 -9.52
N GLY A 120 -7.94 12.78 -10.82
CA GLY A 120 -8.45 14.04 -11.36
C GLY A 120 -9.97 14.16 -11.22
N ARG A 121 -10.72 13.11 -11.58
CA ARG A 121 -12.18 13.04 -11.45
C ARG A 121 -12.63 13.12 -9.99
N ASP A 122 -11.95 12.46 -9.06
CA ASP A 122 -12.28 12.50 -7.63
C ASP A 122 -12.08 13.90 -7.05
N SER A 123 -11.00 14.57 -7.45
CA SER A 123 -10.73 15.96 -7.07
C SER A 123 -11.81 16.91 -7.62
N GLN A 124 -12.18 16.75 -8.90
CA GLN A 124 -13.24 17.55 -9.53
C GLN A 124 -14.61 17.32 -8.88
N GLN A 125 -14.97 16.07 -8.57
CA GLN A 125 -16.22 15.76 -7.87
C GLN A 125 -16.26 16.35 -6.46
N LYS A 126 -15.13 16.30 -5.73
CA LYS A 126 -15.03 16.91 -4.39
C LYS A 126 -15.19 18.43 -4.46
N LEU A 127 -14.55 19.08 -5.43
CA LEU A 127 -14.70 20.52 -5.68
C LEU A 127 -16.15 20.87 -6.04
N LEU A 128 -16.78 20.11 -6.95
CA LEU A 128 -18.16 20.32 -7.36
C LEU A 128 -19.12 20.19 -6.16
N LYS A 129 -18.97 19.15 -5.33
CA LYS A 129 -19.77 18.96 -4.12
C LYS A 129 -19.63 20.13 -3.15
N ASN A 130 -18.41 20.63 -2.95
CA ASN A 130 -18.16 21.80 -2.10
C ASN A 130 -18.79 23.08 -2.65
N LEU A 131 -18.74 23.29 -3.98
CA LEU A 131 -19.37 24.44 -4.63
C LEU A 131 -20.90 24.37 -4.54
N LEU A 132 -21.49 23.20 -4.76
CA LEU A 132 -22.94 22.99 -4.63
C LEU A 132 -23.39 23.22 -3.19
N ALA A 133 -22.67 22.69 -2.20
CA ALA A 133 -22.98 22.91 -0.78
C ALA A 133 -22.90 24.40 -0.41
N ARG A 134 -21.88 25.11 -0.90
CA ARG A 134 -21.74 26.55 -0.70
C ARG A 134 -22.89 27.33 -1.35
N ASN A 135 -23.27 26.99 -2.58
CA ASN A 135 -24.38 27.65 -3.27
C ASN A 135 -25.73 27.41 -2.57
N GLN A 136 -25.95 26.21 -2.03
CA GLN A 136 -27.14 25.91 -1.23
C GLN A 136 -27.17 26.77 0.03
N GLN A 137 -26.05 26.87 0.76
CA GLN A 137 -25.94 27.75 1.93
C GLN A 137 -26.23 29.21 1.59
N PHE A 138 -25.75 29.71 0.43
CA PHE A 138 -26.09 31.05 -0.03
C PHE A 138 -27.58 31.22 -0.34
N ALA A 139 -28.22 30.23 -0.96
CA ALA A 139 -29.65 30.26 -1.24
C ALA A 139 -30.48 30.28 0.05
N ASP A 140 -30.13 29.43 1.02
CA ASP A 140 -30.82 29.31 2.32
C ASP A 140 -30.65 30.60 3.14
N ASN A 141 -29.45 31.17 3.18
CA ASN A 141 -29.17 32.45 3.86
C ASN A 141 -29.95 33.61 3.22
N ASN A 142 -30.09 33.63 1.89
CA ASN A 142 -30.84 34.66 1.19
C ASN A 142 -32.36 34.54 1.43
N GLN A 143 -32.89 33.31 1.48
CA GLN A 143 -34.29 33.08 1.87
C GLN A 143 -34.55 33.49 3.32
N GLN A 144 -33.60 33.24 4.23
CA GLN A 144 -33.71 33.66 5.63
C GLN A 144 -33.67 35.20 5.78
N LEU A 145 -32.91 35.92 4.96
CA LEU A 145 -32.91 37.39 4.94
C LEU A 145 -34.21 37.98 4.37
N LEU A 146 -34.84 37.31 3.41
CA LEU A 146 -36.12 37.74 2.82
C LEU A 146 -37.33 37.42 3.71
N GLY A 147 -37.22 36.43 4.61
CA GLY A 147 -38.26 36.05 5.56
C GLY A 147 -38.29 36.86 6.87
N VAL A 148 -37.36 37.80 7.08
CA VAL A 148 -37.26 38.62 8.30
C VAL A 148 -37.95 39.99 8.17
N ASN A 149 -38.52 40.32 7.01
CA ASN A 149 -39.23 41.59 6.77
C ASN A 149 -40.76 41.41 6.66
N SER A 150 -41.35 40.57 7.51
CA SER A 150 -42.80 40.39 7.56
C SER A 150 -43.26 40.38 9.03
N ASP A 151 -43.14 41.53 9.67
CA ASP A 151 -43.93 41.95 10.85
C ASP A 151 -44.52 43.34 10.55
#